data_AF-A0A2D9SY12-F1
#
_entry.id   AF-A0A2D9SY12-F1
#
_cell.length_a   1.000
_cell.length_b   1.000
_cell.length_c   1.000
_cell.angle_alpha   90.00
_cell.angle_beta   90.00
_cell.angle_gamma   90.00
#
_symmetry.space_group_name_H-M   'P 1'
#
loop_
_entity.id
_entity.type
_entity.pdbx_description
1 polymer ?
#
loop_
_entity_poly.entity_id
_entity_poly.type
_entity_poly.pdbx_seq_one_letter_code
_entity_poly.pdbx_strand_id
1 'polypeptide(L)'
;MARPPSCYLLPVLRPLCLAAFALALGCGSSEPPPPATASHFDAIQRQEAIQDEVRVAVLEAGGDCETVCAGTQRGCEAGERICAIATSVTDADAEARCELGRDRCRQYEGAAERCDCR
;
A
#
# COMPACT_ATOMS: atom_id res chain seq x y z
N MET A 1 0.42 15.24 20.39
CA MET A 1 -0.03 16.50 21.04
C MET A 1 -0.39 17.49 19.94
N ALA A 2 -1.68 17.74 19.77
CA ALA A 2 -2.23 18.57 18.70
C ALA A 2 -2.02 20.05 18.99
N ARG A 3 -1.55 20.81 17.99
CA ARG A 3 -1.59 22.27 17.98
C ARG A 3 -2.97 22.70 17.45
N PRO A 4 -3.68 23.63 18.11
CA PRO A 4 -4.92 24.15 17.56
C PRO A 4 -4.63 25.18 16.46
N PRO A 5 -5.38 25.21 15.35
CA PRO A 5 -5.37 26.36 14.46
C PRO A 5 -6.16 27.50 15.12
N SER A 6 -5.45 28.61 15.31
CA SER A 6 -5.97 29.90 15.72
C SER A 6 -6.81 30.48 14.58
N CYS A 7 -8.14 30.45 14.72
CA CYS A 7 -9.04 31.18 13.83
C CYS A 7 -9.49 32.46 14.55
N TYR A 8 -8.96 33.57 14.07
CA TYR A 8 -9.25 34.92 14.53
C TYR A 8 -10.75 35.26 14.40
N LEU A 9 -11.20 36.04 15.38
CA LEU A 9 -12.50 36.68 15.45
C LEU A 9 -12.83 37.51 14.21
N LEU A 10 -14.03 37.32 13.67
CA LEU A 10 -14.85 38.38 13.11
C LEU A 10 -16.29 38.14 13.56
N PRO A 11 -16.82 38.90 14.54
CA PRO A 11 -18.25 39.03 14.71
C PRO A 11 -18.76 40.05 13.69
N VAL A 12 -20.02 39.92 13.26
CA VAL A 12 -21.00 41.02 13.08
C VAL A 12 -22.06 40.65 12.03
N LEU A 13 -23.31 40.70 12.51
CA LEU A 13 -24.61 40.86 11.81
C LEU A 13 -25.25 39.68 11.03
N ARG A 14 -26.13 38.95 11.75
CA ARG A 14 -27.62 38.90 11.61
C ARG A 14 -28.28 38.49 10.25
N PRO A 15 -29.57 38.06 10.27
CA PRO A 15 -30.00 36.76 9.76
C PRO A 15 -30.95 36.85 8.54
N LEU A 16 -31.41 35.68 8.06
CA LEU A 16 -32.54 35.46 7.14
C LEU A 16 -32.33 35.94 5.70
N CYS A 17 -31.87 35.02 4.85
CA CYS A 17 -32.46 34.82 3.52
C CYS A 17 -32.31 33.36 3.10
N LEU A 18 -33.44 32.70 2.95
CA LEU A 18 -33.60 31.42 2.26
C LEU A 18 -33.07 31.56 0.83
N ALA A 19 -31.97 30.89 0.54
CA ALA A 19 -31.58 30.56 -0.83
C ALA A 19 -30.92 29.20 -0.79
N ALA A 20 -31.58 28.25 -1.45
CA ALA A 20 -31.10 26.91 -1.66
C ALA A 20 -29.74 26.96 -2.37
N PHE A 21 -28.68 26.56 -1.67
CA PHE A 21 -27.45 26.16 -2.30
C PHE A 21 -27.28 24.68 -1.98
N ALA A 22 -27.76 23.85 -2.90
CA ALA A 22 -27.50 22.43 -2.90
C ALA A 22 -25.99 22.22 -2.83
N LEU A 23 -25.54 21.63 -1.72
CA LEU A 23 -24.20 21.08 -1.57
C LEU A 23 -24.05 19.92 -2.56
N ALA A 24 -23.71 20.23 -3.81
CA ALA A 24 -23.24 19.27 -4.80
C ALA A 24 -21.70 19.20 -4.77
N LEU A 25 -21.14 19.01 -3.57
CA LEU A 25 -19.72 18.73 -3.36
C LEU A 25 -19.63 17.41 -2.59
N GLY A 26 -19.72 16.30 -3.34
CA GLY A 26 -19.70 14.98 -2.71
C GLY A 26 -19.94 13.80 -3.63
N CYS A 27 -19.52 13.84 -4.89
CA CYS A 27 -19.26 12.60 -5.64
C CYS A 27 -17.84 12.09 -5.33
N GLY A 28 -17.49 12.03 -4.04
CA GLY A 28 -16.53 11.03 -3.61
C GLY A 28 -17.37 9.78 -3.42
N SER A 29 -17.44 8.93 -4.43
CA SER A 29 -18.12 7.63 -4.33
C SER A 29 -17.40 6.84 -3.25
N SER A 30 -17.81 7.01 -1.99
CA SER A 30 -17.41 6.20 -0.86
C SER A 30 -18.19 4.89 -0.90
N GLU A 31 -18.19 4.27 -2.07
CA GLU A 31 -18.68 2.91 -2.20
C GLU A 31 -17.59 2.01 -1.63
N PRO A 32 -17.92 1.13 -0.68
CA PRO A 32 -16.94 0.21 -0.13
C PRO A 32 -16.32 -0.62 -1.27
N PRO A 33 -15.01 -0.93 -1.19
CA PRO A 33 -14.37 -1.72 -2.23
C PRO A 33 -15.08 -3.07 -2.39
N PRO A 34 -15.17 -3.59 -3.63
CA PRO A 34 -15.90 -4.81 -3.91
C PRO A 34 -15.30 -6.00 -3.14
N PRO A 35 -16.04 -7.10 -2.96
CA PRO A 35 -15.45 -8.34 -2.47
C PRO A 35 -14.38 -8.85 -3.45
N ALA A 36 -13.40 -9.59 -2.94
CA ALA A 36 -12.39 -10.21 -3.78
C ALA A 36 -12.99 -11.24 -4.75
N THR A 37 -12.31 -11.45 -5.87
CA THR A 37 -12.66 -12.45 -6.88
C THR A 37 -11.46 -13.31 -7.20
N ALA A 38 -11.67 -14.43 -7.88
CA ALA A 38 -10.58 -15.32 -8.32
C ALA A 38 -9.48 -14.57 -9.09
N SER A 39 -9.83 -13.59 -9.94
CA SER A 39 -8.83 -12.83 -10.69
C SER A 39 -7.92 -11.97 -9.80
N HIS A 40 -8.43 -11.49 -8.66
CA HIS A 40 -7.61 -10.77 -7.68
C HIS A 40 -6.59 -11.72 -7.03
N PHE A 41 -7.03 -12.91 -6.62
CA PHE A 41 -6.14 -13.92 -6.04
C PHE A 41 -5.14 -14.48 -7.05
N ASP A 42 -5.52 -14.63 -8.32
CA ASP A 42 -4.59 -14.99 -9.39
C ASP A 42 -3.52 -13.92 -9.59
N ALA A 43 -3.90 -12.64 -9.49
CA ALA A 43 -2.96 -11.53 -9.57
C ALA A 43 -2.01 -11.49 -8.37
N ILE A 44 -2.51 -11.74 -7.16
CA ILE A 44 -1.69 -11.85 -5.95
C ILE A 44 -0.71 -13.02 -6.06
N GLN A 45 -1.18 -14.21 -6.46
CA GLN A 45 -0.32 -15.39 -6.63
C GLN A 45 0.83 -15.16 -7.61
N ARG A 46 0.61 -14.41 -8.69
CA ARG A 46 1.70 -14.05 -9.61
C ARG A 46 2.77 -13.19 -8.96
N GLN A 47 2.40 -12.31 -8.02
CA GLN A 47 3.38 -11.50 -7.29
C GLN A 47 4.07 -12.32 -6.18
N GLU A 48 3.35 -13.21 -5.51
CA GLU A 48 3.92 -14.16 -4.54
C GLU A 48 4.99 -15.04 -5.22
N ALA A 49 4.72 -15.53 -6.43
CA ALA A 49 5.68 -16.29 -7.22
C ALA A 49 6.96 -15.49 -7.51
N ILE A 50 6.86 -14.18 -7.81
CA ILE A 50 8.03 -13.32 -8.00
C ILE A 50 8.85 -13.22 -6.71
N GLN A 51 8.21 -13.07 -5.55
CA GLN A 51 8.92 -13.07 -4.27
C GLN A 51 9.61 -14.41 -4.01
N ASP A 52 8.95 -15.52 -4.31
CA ASP A 52 9.53 -16.85 -4.16
C ASP A 52 10.72 -17.09 -5.11
N GLU A 53 10.66 -16.59 -6.35
CA GLU A 53 11.75 -16.64 -7.34
C GLU A 53 13.01 -15.90 -6.85
N VAL A 54 12.86 -14.67 -6.34
CA VAL A 54 14.01 -13.87 -5.89
C VAL A 54 14.54 -14.31 -4.52
N ARG A 55 13.75 -15.07 -3.75
CA ARG A 55 14.10 -15.50 -2.39
C ARG A 55 15.47 -16.15 -2.30
N VAL A 56 15.76 -17.10 -3.19
CA VAL A 56 17.04 -17.83 -3.20
C VAL A 56 18.19 -16.88 -3.47
N ALA A 57 18.04 -16.03 -4.49
CA ALA A 57 19.05 -15.06 -4.89
C ALA A 57 19.38 -14.05 -3.77
N VAL A 58 18.38 -13.65 -2.98
CA VAL A 58 18.53 -12.64 -1.91
C VAL A 58 19.00 -13.27 -0.60
N LEU A 59 18.36 -14.35 -0.16
CA LEU A 59 18.53 -14.90 1.18
C LEU A 59 19.62 -15.98 1.29
N GLU A 60 19.91 -16.72 0.22
CA GLU A 60 20.92 -17.77 0.29
C GLU A 60 22.35 -17.20 0.12
N ALA A 61 23.30 -17.85 0.80
CA ALA A 61 24.69 -17.43 0.80
C ALA A 61 25.33 -17.66 -0.58
N GLY A 62 25.97 -16.63 -1.13
CA GLY A 62 26.75 -16.73 -2.37
C GLY A 62 26.25 -15.87 -3.53
N GLY A 63 25.11 -15.18 -3.40
CA GLY A 63 24.71 -14.13 -4.34
C GLY A 63 25.64 -12.92 -4.27
N ASP A 64 26.08 -12.42 -5.42
CA ASP A 64 26.78 -11.14 -5.51
C ASP A 64 25.83 -9.98 -5.18
N CYS A 65 26.39 -8.82 -4.84
CA CYS A 65 25.57 -7.69 -4.41
C CYS A 65 24.66 -7.11 -5.50
N GLU A 66 25.01 -7.23 -6.78
CA GLU A 66 24.13 -6.79 -7.87
C GLU A 66 22.86 -7.66 -7.90
N THR A 67 23.04 -8.99 -7.81
CA THR A 67 21.94 -9.96 -7.73
C THR A 67 21.07 -9.74 -6.50
N VAL A 68 21.68 -9.51 -5.32
CA VAL A 68 20.95 -9.24 -4.08
C VAL A 68 20.15 -7.95 -4.18
N CYS A 69 20.74 -6.84 -4.66
CA CYS A 69 20.04 -5.57 -4.78
C CYS A 69 18.88 -5.65 -5.78
N ALA A 70 19.09 -6.23 -6.96
CA ALA A 70 18.05 -6.39 -7.97
C ALA A 70 16.92 -7.32 -7.48
N GLY A 71 17.28 -8.42 -6.79
CA GLY A 71 16.33 -9.34 -6.20
C GLY A 71 15.48 -8.69 -5.11
N THR A 72 16.10 -7.92 -4.22
CA THR A 72 15.40 -7.18 -3.16
C THR A 72 14.43 -6.16 -3.74
N GLN A 73 14.87 -5.34 -4.70
CA GLN A 73 13.99 -4.37 -5.36
C GLN A 73 12.78 -5.09 -6.00
N ARG A 74 13.03 -6.11 -6.82
CA ARG A 74 11.97 -6.86 -7.51
C ARG A 74 11.01 -7.53 -6.53
N GLY A 75 11.52 -8.10 -5.42
CA GLY A 75 10.70 -8.73 -4.39
C GLY A 75 9.84 -7.72 -3.61
N CYS A 76 10.37 -6.53 -3.33
CA CYS A 76 9.63 -5.46 -2.68
C CYS A 76 8.55 -4.85 -3.58
N GLU A 77 8.87 -4.57 -4.85
CA GLU A 77 7.88 -4.11 -5.85
C GLU A 77 6.73 -5.11 -6.03
N ALA A 78 7.04 -6.42 -6.01
CA ALA A 78 6.00 -7.46 -6.02
C ALA A 78 5.12 -7.40 -4.77
N GLY A 79 5.72 -7.23 -3.58
CA GLY A 79 4.99 -7.04 -2.33
C GLY A 79 4.08 -5.82 -2.33
N GLU A 80 4.53 -4.69 -2.89
CA GLU A 80 3.72 -3.49 -3.06
C GLU A 80 2.50 -3.73 -3.97
N ARG A 81 2.69 -4.47 -5.07
CA ARG A 81 1.59 -4.84 -5.97
C ARG A 81 0.55 -5.75 -5.30
N ILE A 82 0.98 -6.66 -4.43
CA ILE A 82 0.04 -7.46 -3.60
C ILE A 82 -0.82 -6.52 -2.76
N CYS A 83 -0.19 -5.54 -2.08
CA CYS A 83 -0.90 -4.58 -1.25
C CYS A 83 -1.83 -3.65 -2.05
N ALA A 84 -1.44 -3.26 -3.26
CA ALA A 84 -2.31 -2.49 -4.15
C ALA A 84 -3.58 -3.28 -4.53
N ILE A 85 -3.46 -4.58 -4.76
CA ILE A 85 -4.62 -5.45 -5.02
C ILE A 85 -5.46 -5.60 -3.75
N ALA A 86 -4.83 -5.90 -2.60
CA ALA A 86 -5.52 -6.08 -1.33
C ALA A 86 -6.34 -4.85 -0.91
N THR A 87 -5.78 -3.65 -1.09
CA THR A 87 -6.46 -2.39 -0.77
C THR A 87 -7.60 -2.03 -1.74
N SER A 88 -7.69 -2.71 -2.89
CA SER A 88 -8.77 -2.52 -3.86
C SER A 88 -10.00 -3.39 -3.59
N VAL A 89 -9.94 -4.31 -2.62
CA VAL A 89 -11.00 -5.27 -2.28
C VAL A 89 -11.28 -5.28 -0.79
N THR A 90 -12.49 -5.68 -0.39
CA THR A 90 -12.82 -5.98 1.01
C THR A 90 -12.66 -7.48 1.26
N ASP A 91 -11.45 -7.92 1.59
CA ASP A 91 -11.15 -9.34 1.85
C ASP A 91 -9.97 -9.52 2.81
N ALA A 92 -10.16 -10.31 3.87
CA ALA A 92 -9.17 -10.51 4.93
C ALA A 92 -7.99 -11.38 4.47
N ASP A 93 -8.21 -12.33 3.55
CA ASP A 93 -7.13 -13.17 3.03
C ASP A 93 -6.22 -12.33 2.10
N ALA A 94 -6.80 -11.42 1.32
CA ALA A 94 -6.03 -10.47 0.52
C ALA A 94 -5.18 -9.54 1.42
N GLU A 95 -5.74 -9.05 2.53
CA GLU A 95 -5.01 -8.25 3.52
C GLU A 95 -3.85 -9.04 4.14
N ALA A 96 -4.09 -10.27 4.60
CA ALA A 96 -3.05 -11.13 5.17
C ALA A 96 -1.92 -11.42 4.18
N ARG A 97 -2.23 -11.57 2.88
CA ARG A 97 -1.23 -11.73 1.83
C ARG A 97 -0.39 -10.48 1.61
N CYS A 98 -0.98 -9.28 1.74
CA CYS A 98 -0.22 -8.02 1.74
C CYS A 98 0.75 -7.93 2.93
N GLU A 99 0.31 -8.31 4.13
CA GLU A 99 1.18 -8.35 5.31
C GLU A 99 2.36 -9.29 5.11
N LEU A 100 2.10 -10.52 4.64
CA LEU A 100 3.15 -11.49 4.31
C LEU A 100 4.10 -10.97 3.22
N GLY A 101 3.56 -10.31 2.19
CA GLY A 101 4.36 -9.69 1.13
C GLY A 101 5.31 -8.62 1.66
N ARG A 102 4.86 -7.79 2.63
CA ARG A 102 5.68 -6.78 3.31
C ARG A 102 6.71 -7.41 4.24
N ASP A 103 6.35 -8.47 4.97
CA ASP A 103 7.28 -9.22 5.82
C ASP A 103 8.44 -9.80 5.01
N ARG A 104 8.15 -10.34 3.82
CA ARG A 104 9.16 -10.84 2.88
C ARG A 104 10.07 -9.72 2.37
N CYS A 105 9.50 -8.58 1.96
CA CYS A 105 10.30 -7.41 1.57
C CYS A 105 11.26 -6.98 2.70
N ARG A 106 10.79 -6.88 3.95
CA ARG A 106 11.64 -6.55 5.10
C ARG A 106 12.79 -7.55 5.30
N GLN A 107 12.56 -8.84 5.06
CA GLN A 107 13.64 -9.84 5.09
C GLN A 107 14.65 -9.63 3.97
N TYR A 108 14.19 -9.29 2.76
CA TYR A 108 15.06 -8.99 1.62
C TYR A 108 15.89 -7.73 1.83
N GLU A 109 15.30 -6.68 2.40
CA GLU A 109 16.00 -5.45 2.80
C GLU A 109 17.08 -5.75 3.83
N GLY A 110 16.77 -6.51 4.88
CA GLY A 110 17.75 -6.92 5.88
C GLY A 110 18.91 -7.74 5.29
N ALA A 111 18.65 -8.57 4.29
CA ALA A 111 19.70 -9.27 3.57
C ALA A 111 20.54 -8.34 2.67
N ALA A 112 19.92 -7.29 2.13
CA ALA A 112 20.55 -6.28 1.28
C ALA A 112 21.37 -5.22 2.04
N GLU A 113 21.20 -5.07 3.35
CA GLU A 113 21.99 -4.16 4.18
C GLU A 113 23.50 -4.40 4.04
N ARG A 114 23.91 -5.65 3.80
CA ARG A 114 25.33 -6.02 3.58
C ARG A 114 25.91 -5.51 2.25
N CYS A 115 25.06 -5.03 1.35
CA CYS A 115 25.39 -4.70 -0.03
C CYS A 115 25.20 -3.21 -0.39
N ASP A 116 24.79 -2.37 0.58
CA ASP A 116 24.57 -0.92 0.37
C ASP A 116 23.68 -0.60 -0.86
N CYS A 117 22.64 -1.39 -1.07
CA CYS A 117 21.67 -1.19 -2.15
C CYS A 117 20.96 0.17 -1.97
N ARG A 118 21.32 1.16 -2.79
CA ARG A 118 20.78 2.53 -2.78
C ARG A 118 20.12 2.89 -4.09
#